data_AF-A0A0C7N8H8-F1
#
_entry.id   AF-A0A0C7N8H8-F1
#
_cell.length_a   1.000
_cell.length_b   1.000
_cell.length_c   1.000
_cell.angle_alpha   90.00
_cell.angle_beta   90.00
_cell.angle_gamma   90.00
#
_symmetry.space_group_name_H-M   'P 1'
#
loop_
_entity.id
_entity.type
_entity.pdbx_description
1 polymer ?
#
loop_
_entity_poly.entity_id
_entity_poly.type
_entity_poly.pdbx_seq_one_letter_code
_entity_poly.pdbx_strand_id
1 'polypeptide(L)'
;MDDQWDAVVSTLQELYKKHEVQSFDDMVNEKRLNFQNLALDQLRSQLDVFSTHSQNVESALGLIRVISSNLGGIIKQWEEEAEKTDERDVVYAESFQGRSFWTSPFNPSEPIVLESEVAYKPKRGGDGEWFQCQVIKISNDGTKFEVRDPEPDELGNPGQIYKCSWKDIILLPAVSAPKYQTPNYPGGTKVLARYPETTTFYPAVVIGHKRDGTCKLRFDGEEEVDKETEVARRLVLPYPARR
;
A
#
# COMPACT_ATOMS: atom_id res chain seq x y z
N MET A 1 -7.78 11.75 17.70
CA MET A 1 -8.25 10.57 16.97
C MET A 1 -8.82 9.54 17.94
N ASP A 2 -8.07 9.19 18.99
CA ASP A 2 -8.46 8.18 19.98
C ASP A 2 -9.77 8.51 20.73
N ASP A 3 -9.99 9.75 21.17
CA ASP A 3 -11.20 10.11 21.92
C ASP A 3 -12.53 9.91 21.16
N GLN A 4 -12.53 10.14 19.84
CA GLN A 4 -13.74 9.97 19.01
C GLN A 4 -13.97 8.50 18.68
N TRP A 5 -12.90 7.74 18.48
CA TRP A 5 -13.00 6.30 18.26
C TRP A 5 -13.48 5.57 19.51
N ASP A 6 -12.95 5.94 20.68
CA ASP A 6 -13.41 5.42 21.97
C ASP A 6 -14.89 5.73 22.24
N ALA A 7 -15.35 6.92 21.81
CA ALA A 7 -16.77 7.27 21.86
C ALA A 7 -17.63 6.39 20.92
N VAL A 8 -17.14 6.05 19.73
CA VAL A 8 -17.82 5.11 18.80
C VAL A 8 -17.90 3.71 19.42
N VAL A 9 -16.80 3.21 19.97
CA VAL A 9 -16.76 1.89 20.61
C VAL A 9 -17.72 1.83 21.79
N SER A 10 -17.73 2.86 22.64
CA SER A 10 -18.61 2.93 23.82
C SER A 10 -20.10 2.97 23.43
N THR A 11 -20.45 3.74 22.40
CA THR A 11 -21.85 3.84 21.93
C THR A 11 -22.33 2.57 21.23
N LEU A 12 -21.44 1.86 20.50
CA LEU A 12 -21.75 0.53 19.95
C LEU A 12 -22.01 -0.50 21.06
N GLN A 13 -21.21 -0.47 22.12
CA GLN A 13 -21.43 -1.34 23.29
C GLN A 13 -22.77 -1.04 23.98
N GLU A 14 -23.16 0.23 24.08
CA GLU A 14 -24.46 0.62 24.62
C GLU A 14 -25.61 0.11 23.74
N LEU A 15 -25.48 0.25 22.41
CA LEU A 15 -26.47 -0.25 21.45
C LEU A 15 -26.65 -1.78 21.57
N TYR A 16 -25.55 -2.52 21.69
CA TYR A 16 -25.58 -3.97 21.89
C TYR A 16 -26.28 -4.35 23.21
N LYS A 17 -25.94 -3.68 24.31
CA LYS A 17 -26.60 -3.92 25.62
C LYS A 17 -28.09 -3.66 25.56
N LYS A 18 -28.53 -2.61 24.85
CA LYS A 18 -29.97 -2.33 24.67
C LYS A 18 -30.69 -3.43 23.91
N HIS A 19 -30.08 -3.95 22.85
CA HIS A 19 -30.62 -5.09 22.10
C HIS A 19 -30.77 -6.35 22.97
N GLU A 20 -29.76 -6.62 23.80
CA GLU A 20 -29.75 -7.79 24.70
C GLU A 20 -30.83 -7.69 25.79
N VAL A 21 -31.05 -6.50 26.34
CA VAL A 21 -32.09 -6.25 27.36
C VAL A 21 -33.49 -6.28 26.74
N GLN A 22 -33.67 -5.66 25.58
CA GLN A 22 -34.92 -5.64 24.85
C GLN A 22 -34.65 -5.68 23.35
N SER A 23 -35.10 -6.75 22.70
CA SER A 23 -34.85 -6.92 21.26
C SER A 23 -35.45 -5.76 20.45
N PHE A 24 -34.73 -5.41 19.38
CA PHE A 24 -35.19 -4.49 18.33
C PHE A 24 -36.04 -5.19 17.28
N ASP A 25 -36.15 -6.51 17.35
CA ASP A 25 -36.92 -7.28 16.39
C ASP A 25 -38.42 -7.00 16.51
N ASP A 26 -39.08 -7.08 15.37
CA ASP A 26 -40.53 -7.00 15.28
C ASP A 26 -41.19 -8.04 16.19
N MET A 27 -42.21 -7.62 16.95
CA MET A 27 -43.04 -8.52 17.75
C MET A 27 -44.03 -9.29 16.85
N VAL A 28 -43.51 -10.18 15.99
CA VAL A 28 -44.25 -10.92 14.94
C VAL A 28 -45.43 -11.70 15.52
N ASN A 29 -45.32 -12.20 16.76
CA ASN A 29 -46.38 -12.92 17.44
C ASN A 29 -47.55 -12.00 17.87
N GLU A 30 -47.29 -10.73 18.17
CA GLU A 30 -48.33 -9.77 18.56
C GLU A 30 -49.09 -9.21 17.36
N LYS A 31 -48.45 -9.11 16.19
CA LYS A 31 -49.11 -8.76 14.92
C LYS A 31 -50.17 -9.78 14.48
N ARG A 32 -50.18 -10.98 15.05
CA ARG A 32 -51.16 -12.05 14.79
C ARG A 32 -52.35 -12.04 15.76
N LEU A 33 -52.35 -11.16 16.77
CA LEU A 33 -53.44 -11.04 17.73
C LEU A 33 -54.64 -10.35 17.09
N ASN A 34 -55.84 -10.90 17.30
CA ASN A 34 -57.07 -10.21 16.94
C ASN A 34 -57.49 -9.26 18.07
N PHE A 35 -57.02 -8.02 17.99
CA PHE A 35 -57.28 -6.97 18.99
C PHE A 35 -58.76 -6.69 19.25
N GLN A 36 -59.65 -7.02 18.28
CA GLN A 36 -61.09 -6.79 18.42
C GLN A 36 -61.74 -7.69 19.47
N ASN A 37 -61.11 -8.82 19.81
CA ASN A 37 -61.64 -9.81 20.75
C ASN A 37 -60.95 -9.76 22.13
N LEU A 38 -60.09 -8.77 22.39
CA LEU A 38 -59.36 -8.64 23.65
C LEU A 38 -60.13 -7.79 24.67
N ALA A 39 -60.02 -8.14 25.95
CA ALA A 39 -60.53 -7.32 27.04
C ALA A 39 -59.70 -6.02 27.20
N LEU A 40 -60.29 -4.99 27.81
CA LEU A 40 -59.68 -3.66 27.93
C LEU A 40 -58.33 -3.70 28.68
N ASP A 41 -58.19 -4.55 29.69
CA ASP A 41 -56.92 -4.71 30.42
C ASP A 41 -55.84 -5.39 29.59
N GLN A 42 -56.23 -6.33 28.71
CA GLN A 42 -55.31 -6.97 27.77
C GLN A 42 -54.84 -5.98 26.69
N LEU A 43 -55.74 -5.14 26.18
CA LEU A 43 -55.40 -4.07 25.24
C LEU A 43 -54.44 -3.05 25.85
N ARG A 44 -54.62 -2.68 27.13
CA ARG A 44 -53.69 -1.81 27.86
C ARG A 44 -52.31 -2.43 28.00
N SER A 45 -52.24 -3.71 28.34
CA SER A 45 -50.96 -4.44 28.44
C SER A 45 -50.23 -4.49 27.10
N GLN A 46 -50.95 -4.69 26.00
CA GLN A 46 -50.36 -4.68 24.66
C GLN A 46 -49.87 -3.29 24.25
N LEU A 47 -50.65 -2.24 24.55
CA LEU A 47 -50.22 -0.86 24.30
C LEU A 47 -48.93 -0.50 25.04
N ASP A 48 -48.79 -0.95 26.29
CA ASP A 48 -47.58 -0.75 27.09
C ASP A 48 -46.36 -1.38 26.41
N VAL A 49 -46.47 -2.66 26.02
CA VAL A 49 -45.43 -3.40 25.30
C VAL A 49 -45.01 -2.70 24.01
N PHE A 50 -45.96 -2.28 23.17
CA PHE A 50 -45.66 -1.54 21.94
C PHE A 50 -45.01 -0.20 22.22
N SER A 51 -45.46 0.51 23.26
CA SER A 51 -44.90 1.82 23.63
C SER A 51 -43.46 1.69 24.12
N THR A 52 -43.17 0.69 24.96
CA THR A 52 -41.82 0.40 25.43
C THR A 52 -40.90 0.00 24.28
N HIS A 53 -41.36 -0.88 23.38
CA HIS A 53 -40.57 -1.27 22.21
C HIS A 53 -40.28 -0.08 21.29
N SER A 54 -41.28 0.78 21.03
CA SER A 54 -41.10 2.00 20.24
C SER A 54 -40.03 2.91 20.84
N GLN A 55 -40.05 3.14 22.16
CA GLN A 55 -39.04 3.95 22.86
C GLN A 55 -37.64 3.34 22.78
N ASN A 56 -37.53 2.01 22.83
CA ASN A 56 -36.27 1.30 22.68
C ASN A 56 -35.68 1.47 21.27
N VAL A 57 -36.51 1.33 20.23
CA VAL A 57 -36.11 1.56 18.83
C VAL A 57 -35.71 3.02 18.58
N GLU A 58 -36.47 3.99 19.10
CA GLU A 58 -36.10 5.41 19.02
C GLU A 58 -34.76 5.70 19.69
N SER A 59 -34.52 5.09 20.85
CA SER A 59 -33.24 5.20 21.56
C SER A 59 -32.09 4.61 20.75
N ALA A 60 -32.29 3.46 20.10
CA ALA A 60 -31.29 2.82 19.24
C ALA A 60 -30.93 3.71 18.04
N LEU A 61 -31.94 4.30 17.40
CA LEU A 61 -31.73 5.28 16.31
C LEU A 61 -30.92 6.50 16.78
N GLY A 62 -31.16 6.96 18.01
CA GLY A 62 -30.35 8.01 18.63
C GLY A 62 -28.88 7.64 18.73
N LEU A 63 -28.58 6.43 19.24
CA LEU A 63 -27.20 5.92 19.36
C LEU A 63 -26.52 5.77 17.99
N ILE A 64 -27.23 5.24 16.99
CA ILE A 64 -26.71 5.09 15.62
C ILE A 64 -26.34 6.46 15.03
N ARG A 65 -27.16 7.49 15.24
CA ARG A 65 -26.85 8.86 14.77
C ARG A 65 -25.57 9.40 15.41
N VAL A 66 -25.35 9.15 16.70
CA VAL A 66 -24.11 9.56 17.39
C VAL A 66 -22.91 8.84 16.79
N ILE A 67 -23.02 7.51 16.57
CA ILE A 67 -21.97 6.72 15.92
C ILE A 67 -21.64 7.29 14.53
N SER A 68 -22.65 7.54 13.70
CA SER A 68 -22.45 8.11 12.36
C SER A 68 -21.78 9.49 12.41
N SER A 69 -22.17 10.35 13.34
CA SER A 69 -21.55 11.68 13.51
C SER A 69 -20.07 11.57 13.89
N ASN A 70 -19.74 10.69 14.83
CA ASN A 70 -18.36 10.51 15.28
C ASN A 70 -17.49 9.90 14.18
N LEU A 71 -17.98 8.87 13.49
CA LEU A 71 -17.29 8.29 12.33
C LEU A 71 -17.06 9.32 11.22
N GLY A 72 -18.05 10.15 10.91
CA GLY A 72 -17.89 11.25 9.96
C GLY A 72 -16.80 12.25 10.37
N GLY A 73 -16.68 12.54 11.67
CA GLY A 73 -15.61 13.36 12.21
C GLY A 73 -14.22 12.73 12.04
N ILE A 74 -14.09 11.43 12.31
CA ILE A 74 -12.82 10.69 12.15
C ILE A 74 -12.41 10.66 10.68
N ILE A 75 -13.33 10.35 9.77
CA ILE A 75 -13.06 10.32 8.33
C ILE A 75 -12.58 11.70 7.86
N LYS A 76 -13.28 12.76 8.25
CA LYS A 76 -12.88 14.12 7.88
C LYS A 76 -11.50 14.49 8.43
N GLN A 77 -11.18 14.08 9.66
CA GLN A 77 -9.84 14.28 10.21
C GLN A 77 -8.77 13.52 9.43
N TRP A 78 -9.04 12.29 8.98
CA TRP A 78 -8.13 11.53 8.13
C TRP A 78 -7.96 12.18 6.75
N GLU A 79 -9.04 12.69 6.16
CA GLU A 79 -8.97 13.44 4.91
C GLU A 79 -8.14 14.72 5.08
N GLU A 80 -8.37 15.49 6.16
CA GLU A 80 -7.58 16.70 6.47
C GLU A 80 -6.11 16.38 6.84
N GLU A 81 -5.84 15.26 7.50
CA GLU A 81 -4.48 14.79 7.77
C GLU A 81 -3.79 14.30 6.49
N ALA A 82 -4.50 13.62 5.60
CA ALA A 82 -4.01 13.23 4.29
C ALA A 82 -3.70 14.46 3.44
N GLU A 83 -4.62 15.43 3.34
CA GLU A 83 -4.40 16.70 2.63
C GLU A 83 -3.25 17.52 3.24
N LYS A 84 -3.10 17.59 4.57
CA LYS A 84 -1.94 18.26 5.22
C LYS A 84 -0.63 17.50 5.04
N THR A 85 -0.68 16.20 4.84
CA THR A 85 0.50 15.39 4.52
C THR A 85 0.87 15.62 3.07
N ASP A 86 -0.11 15.65 2.16
CA ASP A 86 0.05 16.00 0.75
C ASP A 86 0.55 17.44 0.59
N GLU A 87 0.03 18.44 1.32
CA GLU A 87 0.52 19.83 1.30
C GLU A 87 1.93 19.96 1.89
N ARG A 88 2.26 19.23 2.96
CA ARG A 88 3.64 19.21 3.52
C ARG A 88 4.60 18.53 2.55
N ASP A 89 4.20 17.45 1.91
CA ASP A 89 4.99 16.74 0.90
C ASP A 89 5.11 17.55 -0.39
N VAL A 90 4.10 18.34 -0.78
CA VAL A 90 4.14 19.30 -1.89
C VAL A 90 5.10 20.46 -1.60
N VAL A 91 5.16 20.96 -0.36
CA VAL A 91 6.14 21.99 0.06
C VAL A 91 7.57 21.42 0.12
N TYR A 92 7.75 20.13 0.45
CA TYR A 92 9.03 19.43 0.30
C TYR A 92 9.33 18.98 -1.14
N ALA A 93 8.32 18.94 -2.02
CA ALA A 93 8.42 18.57 -3.43
C ALA A 93 8.69 19.77 -4.35
N GLU A 94 9.27 20.87 -3.84
CA GLU A 94 10.07 21.75 -4.68
C GLU A 94 11.26 20.96 -5.27
N SER A 95 11.00 20.22 -6.36
CA SER A 95 11.97 19.86 -7.40
C SER A 95 13.27 19.15 -6.97
N PHE A 96 13.33 18.48 -5.82
CA PHE A 96 14.53 17.73 -5.45
C PHE A 96 14.66 16.49 -6.35
N GLN A 97 15.43 16.66 -7.43
CA GLN A 97 15.83 15.59 -8.31
C GLN A 97 17.15 15.00 -7.82
N GLY A 98 17.14 13.69 -7.61
CA GLY A 98 18.32 12.90 -7.33
C GLY A 98 18.93 12.32 -8.60
N ARG A 99 20.07 11.65 -8.42
CA ARG A 99 20.72 10.86 -9.48
C ARG A 99 21.36 9.62 -8.89
N SER A 100 21.43 8.54 -9.66
CA SER A 100 22.25 7.39 -9.30
C SER A 100 23.72 7.68 -9.56
N PHE A 101 24.60 7.21 -8.68
CA PHE A 101 26.05 7.27 -8.89
C PHE A 101 26.46 6.39 -10.08
N TRP A 102 25.77 5.26 -10.25
CA TRP A 102 26.00 4.32 -11.34
C TRP A 102 25.35 4.86 -12.62
N THR A 103 26.19 5.15 -13.61
CA THR A 103 25.77 5.67 -14.92
C THR A 103 26.07 4.66 -16.02
N SER A 104 25.24 4.67 -17.06
CA SER A 104 25.36 3.74 -18.19
C SER A 104 24.78 4.39 -19.45
N PRO A 105 25.33 4.12 -20.65
CA PRO A 105 24.66 4.52 -21.89
C PRO A 105 23.37 3.71 -22.14
N PHE A 106 23.14 2.65 -21.38
CA PHE A 106 22.00 1.76 -21.58
C PHE A 106 20.80 2.08 -20.68
N ASN A 107 20.99 2.81 -19.58
CA ASN A 107 19.93 3.17 -18.65
C ASN A 107 20.12 4.61 -18.17
N PRO A 108 19.05 5.40 -18.03
CA PRO A 108 19.13 6.70 -17.39
C PRO A 108 19.52 6.56 -15.92
N SER A 109 20.33 7.50 -15.43
CA SER A 109 20.69 7.63 -14.02
C SER A 109 19.95 8.77 -13.32
N GLU A 110 19.26 9.62 -14.08
CA GLU A 110 18.58 10.82 -13.63
C GLU A 110 17.43 11.19 -14.58
N PRO A 111 16.41 11.92 -14.11
CA PRO A 111 16.20 12.33 -12.71
C PRO A 111 15.59 11.20 -11.88
N ILE A 112 16.06 11.05 -10.64
CA ILE A 112 15.35 10.28 -9.60
C ILE A 112 14.41 11.25 -8.89
N VAL A 113 13.12 10.96 -8.91
CA VAL A 113 12.07 11.77 -8.26
C VAL A 113 11.32 10.93 -7.23
N LEU A 114 10.45 11.56 -6.44
CA LEU A 114 9.53 10.84 -5.57
C LEU A 114 8.72 9.82 -6.38
N GLU A 115 8.40 8.69 -5.76
CA GLU A 115 7.73 7.54 -6.34
C GLU A 115 8.52 6.81 -7.44
N SER A 116 9.74 7.24 -7.78
CA SER A 116 10.61 6.51 -8.71
C SER A 116 10.94 5.12 -8.16
N GLU A 117 10.92 4.13 -9.03
CA GLU A 117 11.39 2.79 -8.68
C GLU A 117 12.92 2.71 -8.82
N VAL A 118 13.57 2.13 -7.82
CA VAL A 118 15.03 1.98 -7.77
C VAL A 118 15.39 0.56 -7.32
N ALA A 119 16.50 0.04 -7.81
CA ALA A 119 17.13 -1.12 -7.20
C ALA A 119 18.00 -0.62 -6.04
N TYR A 120 17.75 -1.08 -4.83
CA TYR A 120 18.47 -0.73 -3.61
C TYR A 120 19.40 -1.86 -3.17
N LYS A 121 20.64 -1.52 -2.80
CA LYS A 121 21.61 -2.44 -2.22
C LYS A 121 21.58 -2.38 -0.68
N PRO A 122 21.18 -3.45 0.02
CA PRO A 122 21.24 -3.50 1.47
C PRO A 122 22.69 -3.50 1.98
N LYS A 123 22.92 -2.89 3.13
CA LYS A 123 24.24 -2.93 3.80
C LYS A 123 24.58 -4.30 4.40
N ARG A 124 23.58 -5.14 4.67
CA ARG A 124 23.70 -6.47 5.30
C ARG A 124 23.11 -7.60 4.44
N GLY A 125 22.92 -7.36 3.14
CA GLY A 125 22.39 -8.36 2.21
C GLY A 125 23.45 -9.36 1.76
N GLY A 126 23.00 -10.47 1.14
CA GLY A 126 23.90 -11.41 0.47
C GLY A 126 24.74 -10.74 -0.62
N ASP A 127 25.90 -11.32 -0.94
CA ASP A 127 26.80 -10.78 -1.94
C ASP A 127 26.11 -10.69 -3.32
N GLY A 128 25.73 -9.48 -3.71
CA GLY A 128 25.19 -9.19 -5.05
C GLY A 128 23.68 -9.06 -5.16
N GLU A 129 22.94 -9.15 -4.05
CA GLU A 129 21.48 -9.00 -4.02
C GLU A 129 21.05 -7.53 -3.90
N TRP A 130 20.07 -7.14 -4.70
CA TRP A 130 19.44 -5.81 -4.65
C TRP A 130 17.92 -5.97 -4.66
N PHE A 131 17.19 -5.06 -4.03
CA PHE A 131 15.73 -5.11 -3.95
C PHE A 131 15.09 -3.96 -4.72
N GLN A 132 13.96 -4.20 -5.38
CA GLN A 132 13.14 -3.15 -5.96
C GLN A 132 12.50 -2.36 -4.83
N CYS A 133 12.74 -1.05 -4.78
CA CYS A 133 12.14 -0.16 -3.79
C CYS A 133 11.57 1.08 -4.48
N GLN A 134 10.69 1.77 -3.77
CA GLN A 134 10.11 3.04 -4.19
C GLN A 134 10.74 4.20 -3.41
N VAL A 135 11.09 5.29 -4.08
CA VAL A 135 11.66 6.48 -3.44
C VAL A 135 10.55 7.27 -2.74
N ILE A 136 10.66 7.40 -1.42
CA ILE A 136 9.70 8.15 -0.59
C ILE A 136 10.24 9.52 -0.14
N LYS A 137 11.57 9.70 -0.17
CA LYS A 137 12.20 10.98 0.19
C LYS A 137 13.54 11.17 -0.50
N ILE A 138 13.85 12.41 -0.87
CA ILE A 138 15.11 12.82 -1.48
C ILE A 138 15.70 13.94 -0.63
N SER A 139 17.00 13.88 -0.35
CA SER A 139 17.71 14.98 0.31
C SER A 139 17.92 16.17 -0.62
N ASN A 140 18.07 17.36 -0.05
CA ASN A 140 18.20 18.61 -0.82
C ASN A 140 19.38 18.62 -1.81
N ASP A 141 20.42 17.82 -1.58
CA ASP A 141 21.58 17.69 -2.47
C ASP A 141 21.42 16.60 -3.55
N GLY A 142 20.32 15.85 -3.53
CA GLY A 142 20.02 14.76 -4.47
C GLY A 142 20.91 13.52 -4.31
N THR A 143 21.60 13.35 -3.17
CA THR A 143 22.56 12.24 -2.96
C THR A 143 22.14 11.23 -1.89
N LYS A 144 21.10 11.51 -1.10
CA LYS A 144 20.57 10.60 -0.08
C LYS A 144 19.07 10.42 -0.29
N PHE A 145 18.61 9.21 0.01
CA PHE A 145 17.25 8.80 -0.26
C PHE A 145 16.71 7.99 0.91
N GLU A 146 15.40 8.12 1.13
CA GLU A 146 14.64 7.12 1.88
C GLU A 146 13.82 6.34 0.85
N VAL A 147 13.93 5.02 0.90
CA VAL A 147 13.26 4.10 -0.04
C VAL A 147 12.45 3.08 0.74
N ARG A 148 11.32 2.66 0.18
CA ARG A 148 10.38 1.70 0.78
C ARG A 148 10.32 0.44 -0.06
N ASP A 149 10.41 -0.71 0.58
CA ASP A 149 10.12 -2.00 -0.07
C ASP A 149 8.61 -2.12 -0.38
N PRO A 150 8.20 -2.46 -1.61
CA PRO A 150 6.80 -2.71 -1.92
C PRO A 150 6.22 -3.97 -1.27
N GLU A 151 7.05 -4.91 -0.81
CA GLU A 151 6.54 -6.10 -0.10
C GLU A 151 6.04 -5.72 1.31
N PRO A 152 4.79 -6.07 1.67
CA PRO A 152 4.28 -5.86 3.02
C PRO A 152 5.09 -6.71 4.01
N ASP A 153 5.30 -6.20 5.22
CA ASP A 153 5.97 -7.00 6.26
C ASP A 153 5.12 -8.20 6.70
N GLU A 154 5.68 -9.09 7.52
CA GLU A 154 4.99 -10.30 8.03
C GLU A 154 3.67 -10.00 8.79
N LEU A 155 3.46 -8.74 9.18
CA LEU A 155 2.30 -8.24 9.93
C LEU A 155 1.30 -7.48 9.03
N GLY A 156 1.58 -7.33 7.73
CA GLY A 156 0.74 -6.62 6.77
C GLY A 156 0.87 -5.08 6.81
N ASN A 157 1.90 -4.54 7.47
CA ASN A 157 2.17 -3.10 7.51
C ASN A 157 2.87 -2.63 6.21
N PRO A 158 2.87 -1.31 5.92
CA PRO A 158 3.65 -0.75 4.83
C PRO A 158 5.11 -1.18 4.92
N GLY A 159 5.66 -1.66 3.79
CA GLY A 159 6.97 -2.32 3.75
C GLY A 159 8.13 -1.51 4.34
N GLN A 160 9.21 -2.23 4.67
CA GLN A 160 10.35 -1.67 5.41
C GLN A 160 10.97 -0.46 4.70
N ILE A 161 11.23 0.60 5.48
CA ILE A 161 11.90 1.82 5.00
C ILE A 161 13.41 1.73 5.23
N TYR A 162 14.19 2.07 4.22
CA TYR A 162 15.65 2.09 4.22
C TYR A 162 16.21 3.47 3.89
N LYS A 163 17.25 3.87 4.60
CA LYS A 163 18.03 5.09 4.31
C LYS A 163 19.28 4.71 3.53
N CYS A 164 19.46 5.32 2.36
CA CYS A 164 20.52 4.96 1.43
C CYS A 164 21.14 6.18 0.75
N SER A 165 22.29 5.97 0.12
CA SER A 165 22.96 6.99 -0.69
C SER A 165 22.77 6.70 -2.18
N TRP A 166 23.00 7.68 -3.04
CA TRP A 166 23.10 7.55 -4.49
C TRP A 166 24.03 6.42 -4.99
N LYS A 167 24.96 5.91 -4.17
CA LYS A 167 25.83 4.76 -4.49
C LYS A 167 25.17 3.42 -4.22
N ASP A 168 24.14 3.40 -3.40
CA ASP A 168 23.44 2.20 -2.97
C ASP A 168 22.14 2.01 -3.75
N ILE A 169 21.87 2.84 -4.77
CA ILE A 169 20.68 2.75 -5.61
C ILE A 169 21.00 2.84 -7.11
N ILE A 170 20.16 2.23 -7.93
CA ILE A 170 20.16 2.35 -9.39
C ILE A 170 18.72 2.64 -9.84
N LEU A 171 18.53 3.68 -10.66
CA LEU A 171 17.22 4.05 -11.19
C LEU A 171 16.67 2.95 -12.12
N LEU A 172 15.43 2.51 -11.87
CA LEU A 172 14.66 1.78 -12.88
C LEU A 172 14.05 2.80 -13.85
N PRO A 173 14.18 2.58 -15.17
CA PRO A 173 13.44 3.37 -16.16
C PRO A 173 11.93 3.34 -15.87
N ALA A 174 11.18 4.39 -16.17
CA ALA A 174 9.71 4.35 -16.08
C ALA A 174 9.09 3.28 -17.01
N VAL A 175 7.89 2.79 -16.72
CA VAL A 175 7.19 1.82 -17.60
C VAL A 175 6.99 2.41 -19.00
N SER A 176 6.70 3.71 -19.05
CA SER A 176 6.52 4.49 -20.28
C SER A 176 7.84 4.98 -20.89
N ALA A 177 9.00 4.59 -20.34
CA ALA A 177 10.29 5.07 -20.82
C ALA A 177 10.49 4.67 -22.30
N PRO A 178 10.81 5.63 -23.18
CA PRO A 178 10.97 5.33 -24.59
C PRO A 178 12.20 4.47 -24.85
N LYS A 179 12.15 3.64 -25.91
CA LYS A 179 13.20 2.65 -26.25
C LYS A 179 14.60 3.24 -26.41
N TYR A 180 14.72 4.51 -26.82
CA TYR A 180 16.03 5.16 -26.97
C TYR A 180 16.73 5.42 -25.63
N GLN A 181 16.00 5.48 -24.51
CA GLN A 181 16.56 5.57 -23.16
C GLN A 181 16.92 4.21 -22.57
N THR A 182 16.41 3.13 -23.16
CA THR A 182 16.63 1.75 -22.73
C THR A 182 17.14 0.87 -23.89
N PRO A 183 18.22 1.27 -24.60
CA PRO A 183 18.73 0.48 -25.72
C PRO A 183 19.16 -0.92 -25.24
N ASN A 184 19.05 -1.92 -26.12
CA ASN A 184 19.37 -3.30 -25.77
C ASN A 184 20.84 -3.43 -25.36
N TYR A 185 21.09 -4.18 -24.30
CA TYR A 185 22.44 -4.55 -23.93
C TYR A 185 23.04 -5.53 -24.95
N PRO A 186 24.34 -5.38 -25.31
CA PRO A 186 25.05 -6.36 -26.13
C PRO A 186 25.11 -7.74 -25.45
N GLY A 187 25.16 -8.80 -26.25
CA GLY A 187 25.46 -10.14 -25.74
C GLY A 187 26.83 -10.18 -25.02
N GLY A 188 26.91 -10.94 -23.93
CA GLY A 188 28.06 -11.01 -23.04
C GLY A 188 28.12 -9.91 -21.98
N THR A 189 27.23 -8.92 -22.01
CA THR A 189 27.23 -7.83 -21.01
C THR A 189 26.81 -8.35 -19.64
N LYS A 190 27.59 -8.04 -18.60
CA LYS A 190 27.19 -8.28 -17.21
C LYS A 190 26.20 -7.22 -16.76
N VAL A 191 25.06 -7.65 -16.22
CA VAL A 191 23.92 -6.82 -15.82
C VAL A 191 23.43 -7.23 -14.44
N LEU A 192 22.60 -6.38 -13.85
CA LEU A 192 21.83 -6.67 -12.65
C LEU A 192 20.35 -6.76 -13.08
N ALA A 193 19.69 -7.90 -12.90
CA ALA A 193 18.35 -8.12 -13.45
C ALA A 193 17.38 -8.67 -12.41
N ARG A 194 16.12 -8.23 -12.46
CA ARG A 194 15.08 -8.74 -11.57
C ARG A 194 14.75 -10.17 -11.95
N TYR A 195 14.79 -11.09 -11.00
CA TYR A 195 14.39 -12.47 -11.26
C TYR A 195 12.86 -12.51 -11.50
N PRO A 196 12.36 -13.38 -12.40
CA PRO A 196 10.93 -13.48 -12.64
C PRO A 196 10.14 -13.73 -11.35
N GLU A 197 8.98 -13.09 -11.24
CA GLU A 197 8.05 -13.25 -10.12
C GLU A 197 8.61 -12.83 -8.74
N THR A 198 9.75 -12.14 -8.69
CA THR A 198 10.30 -11.57 -7.45
C THR A 198 10.48 -10.06 -7.55
N THR A 199 10.80 -9.45 -6.42
CA THR A 199 11.23 -8.05 -6.28
C THR A 199 12.76 -7.91 -6.18
N THR A 200 13.50 -9.01 -6.32
CA THR A 200 14.96 -9.05 -6.11
C THR A 200 15.71 -9.09 -7.43
N PHE A 201 16.82 -8.35 -7.49
CA PHE A 201 17.75 -8.35 -8.60
C PHE A 201 19.02 -9.12 -8.27
N TYR A 202 19.45 -9.91 -9.25
CA TYR A 202 20.64 -10.73 -9.19
C TYR A 202 21.58 -10.44 -10.37
N PRO A 203 22.89 -10.69 -10.21
CA PRO A 203 23.84 -10.60 -11.31
C PRO A 203 23.48 -11.60 -12.41
N ALA A 204 23.59 -11.17 -13.67
CA ALA A 204 23.34 -12.00 -14.83
C ALA A 204 24.22 -11.58 -16.02
N VAL A 205 24.30 -12.44 -17.02
CA VAL A 205 24.94 -12.17 -18.31
C VAL A 205 23.88 -12.16 -19.42
N VAL A 206 23.93 -11.14 -20.27
CA VAL A 206 23.04 -11.04 -21.43
C VAL A 206 23.45 -12.06 -22.48
N ILE A 207 22.55 -12.97 -22.83
CA ILE A 207 22.76 -13.94 -23.92
C ILE A 207 22.27 -13.35 -25.24
N GLY A 208 21.15 -12.63 -25.21
CA GLY A 208 20.57 -11.99 -26.38
C GLY A 208 19.32 -11.20 -26.06
N HIS A 209 18.56 -10.83 -27.09
CA HIS A 209 17.29 -10.13 -26.94
C HIS A 209 16.31 -10.53 -28.04
N LYS A 210 15.01 -10.45 -27.74
CA LYS A 210 13.92 -10.63 -28.69
C LYS A 210 13.63 -9.33 -29.46
N ARG A 211 12.83 -9.45 -30.52
CA ARG A 211 12.42 -8.31 -31.37
C ARG A 211 11.60 -7.25 -30.62
N ASP A 212 10.86 -7.66 -29.59
CA ASP A 212 10.08 -6.77 -28.72
C ASP A 212 10.97 -5.96 -27.75
N GLY A 213 12.18 -6.45 -27.46
CA GLY A 213 13.15 -5.89 -26.53
C GLY A 213 13.41 -6.77 -25.31
N THR A 214 12.67 -7.87 -25.12
CA THR A 214 12.84 -8.78 -23.98
C THR A 214 14.25 -9.37 -23.96
N CYS A 215 14.95 -9.26 -22.84
CA CYS A 215 16.31 -9.74 -22.67
C CYS A 215 16.30 -11.24 -22.35
N LYS A 216 17.18 -11.99 -22.99
CA LYS A 216 17.51 -13.37 -22.60
C LYS A 216 18.77 -13.34 -21.75
N LEU A 217 18.68 -13.81 -20.52
CA LEU A 217 19.73 -13.72 -19.52
C LEU A 217 20.10 -15.10 -19.00
N ARG A 218 21.35 -15.24 -18.55
CA ARG A 218 21.80 -16.33 -17.68
C ARG A 218 22.19 -15.75 -16.34
N PHE A 219 21.53 -16.16 -15.27
CA PHE A 219 21.81 -15.66 -13.92
C PHE A 219 23.06 -16.32 -13.34
N ASP A 220 23.85 -15.55 -12.58
CA ASP A 220 24.98 -16.09 -11.83
C ASP A 220 24.43 -16.98 -10.69
N GLY A 221 24.93 -18.21 -10.56
CA GLY A 221 24.49 -19.14 -9.49
C GLY A 221 23.30 -20.04 -9.83
N GLU A 222 22.82 -20.04 -11.08
CA GLU A 222 21.86 -21.05 -11.57
C GLU A 222 22.46 -22.47 -11.49
N GLU A 223 21.72 -23.41 -10.89
CA GLU A 223 22.12 -24.84 -10.81
C GLU A 223 22.16 -25.51 -12.18
N GLU A 224 21.29 -25.05 -13.10
CA GLU A 224 21.26 -25.49 -14.49
C GLU A 224 22.14 -24.57 -15.35
N VAL A 225 23.30 -25.09 -15.79
CA VAL A 225 24.35 -24.34 -16.51
C VAL A 225 23.85 -23.57 -17.75
N ASP A 226 22.80 -24.05 -18.40
CA ASP A 226 22.26 -23.49 -19.65
C ASP A 226 20.85 -22.90 -19.51
N LYS A 227 20.36 -22.68 -18.27
CA LYS A 227 19.05 -22.07 -18.08
C LYS A 227 19.06 -20.61 -18.57
N GLU A 228 18.23 -20.38 -19.59
CA GLU A 228 17.95 -19.04 -20.14
C GLU A 228 16.67 -18.51 -19.52
N THR A 229 16.74 -17.29 -18.97
CA THR A 229 15.61 -16.63 -18.34
C THR A 229 15.28 -15.34 -19.09
N GLU A 230 14.00 -15.15 -19.41
CA GLU A 230 13.52 -13.97 -20.12
C GLU A 230 13.10 -12.88 -19.14
N VAL A 231 13.64 -11.68 -19.32
CA VAL A 231 13.38 -10.54 -18.43
C VAL A 231 13.07 -9.30 -19.27
N ALA A 232 12.04 -8.56 -18.89
CA ALA A 232 11.68 -7.31 -19.55
C ALA A 232 12.86 -6.32 -19.50
N ARG A 233 13.17 -5.65 -20.61
CA ARG A 233 14.34 -4.75 -20.73
C ARG A 233 14.46 -3.72 -19.61
N ARG A 234 13.32 -3.18 -19.17
CA ARG A 234 13.20 -2.21 -18.06
C ARG A 234 13.81 -2.73 -16.75
N LEU A 235 13.67 -4.02 -16.50
CA LEU A 235 14.12 -4.70 -15.27
C LEU A 235 15.55 -5.22 -15.38
N VAL A 236 16.27 -4.85 -16.44
CA VAL A 236 17.69 -5.14 -16.65
C VAL A 236 18.47 -3.84 -16.50
N LEU A 237 19.34 -3.79 -15.49
CA LEU A 237 20.05 -2.62 -15.02
C LEU A 237 21.56 -2.79 -15.22
N PRO A 238 22.33 -1.69 -15.25
CA PRO A 238 23.77 -1.77 -15.34
C PRO A 238 24.35 -2.46 -14.10
N TYR A 239 25.31 -3.36 -14.30
CA TYR A 239 26.00 -4.00 -13.19
C TYR A 239 26.96 -3.00 -12.50
N PRO A 240 26.84 -2.80 -11.18
CA PRO A 240 27.68 -1.86 -10.43
C PRO A 240 29.05 -2.50 -10.12
N ALA A 241 29.96 -2.50 -11.10
CA ALA A 241 31.35 -2.88 -10.91
C ALA A 241 32.21 -1.69 -10.46
N ARG A 242 33.19 -1.93 -9.58
CA ARG A 242 34.22 -0.92 -9.27
C ARG A 242 35.01 -0.64 -10.56
N ARG A 243 35.03 0.62 -10.99
CA ARG A 243 35.97 1.11 -12.01
C ARG A 243 37.38 1.15 -11.46
#